data_AF-W5J7P1-F1
#
_entry.id   AF-W5J7P1-F1
#
_cell.length_a   1.000
_cell.length_b   1.000
_cell.length_c   1.000
_cell.angle_alpha   90.00
_cell.angle_beta   90.00
_cell.angle_gamma   90.00
#
_symmetry.space_group_name_H-M   'P 1'
#
loop_
_entity.id
_entity.type
_entity.pdbx_description
1 polymer ?
#
loop_
_entity_poly.entity_id
_entity_poly.type
_entity_poly.pdbx_seq_one_letter_code
_entity_poly.pdbx_strand_id
1 'polypeptide(L)'
;MNAIRCLSAIIIVLAAACCRPVTGQFKQCAREKDCIDIRECAMFGPHFTEPAKWADNLKFEFGKRVCKRESVNGGNKFKVCCPSDSTNLGDSGGTSGRRGMDLLNTQDCGSISDDRIAHGKTAKLYMFPWMALLENNIGKFPCGATLIAERYVLTAAHCVRDENIVSVRLGEYDLNKTIDCDKGGQDCAQPVQDIPVERVIIHDNYSSRFKRNDIALIRLAEKASLNDNVKPICLPVGPLMRTTQKNYFVAGWGSTHNADYSSKLQFAILTLMPNDQCLQRLRLEDPYVKVDH
;
A
#
# COMPACT_ATOMS: atom_id res chain seq x y z
N MET A 1 -76.59 55.08 -5.67
CA MET A 1 -76.25 56.16 -4.72
C MET A 1 -76.32 55.60 -3.31
N ASN A 2 -75.17 55.38 -2.67
CA ASN A 2 -74.92 55.53 -1.24
C ASN A 2 -73.44 55.23 -1.00
N ALA A 3 -72.70 56.27 -0.65
CA ALA A 3 -71.31 56.20 -0.20
C ALA A 3 -71.24 55.58 1.20
N ILE A 4 -70.09 55.02 1.58
CA ILE A 4 -69.46 55.23 2.91
C ILE A 4 -68.08 54.52 3.00
N ARG A 5 -67.07 55.38 3.20
CA ARG A 5 -65.86 55.27 4.04
C ARG A 5 -64.66 54.39 3.63
N CYS A 6 -63.63 55.13 3.21
CA CYS A 6 -62.21 54.91 3.49
C CYS A 6 -61.95 54.43 4.93
N LEU A 7 -61.09 53.42 5.08
CA LEU A 7 -60.17 53.29 6.20
C LEU A 7 -58.96 52.45 5.74
N SER A 8 -57.79 53.02 6.00
CA SER A 8 -56.46 52.61 5.59
C SER A 8 -56.08 51.21 6.09
N ALA A 9 -55.57 50.35 5.21
CA ALA A 9 -54.87 49.13 5.59
C ALA A 9 -53.41 49.23 5.11
N ILE A 10 -52.51 49.44 6.07
CA ILE A 10 -51.07 49.37 5.89
C ILE A 10 -50.71 47.92 5.58
N ILE A 11 -50.24 47.65 4.36
CA ILE A 11 -49.70 46.34 3.98
C ILE A 11 -48.30 46.22 4.59
N ILE A 12 -48.21 45.59 5.76
CA ILE A 12 -46.93 45.11 6.30
C ILE A 12 -46.62 43.80 5.58
N VAL A 13 -45.77 43.86 4.54
CA VAL A 13 -45.15 42.66 3.98
C VAL A 13 -44.10 42.18 4.98
N LEU A 14 -44.48 41.26 5.86
CA LEU A 14 -43.54 40.45 6.61
C LEU A 14 -42.84 39.51 5.64
N ALA A 15 -41.73 39.97 5.07
CA ALA A 15 -40.72 39.10 4.50
C ALA A 15 -40.10 38.30 5.65
N ALA A 16 -40.75 37.20 6.04
CA ALA A 16 -40.11 36.17 6.82
C ALA A 16 -39.03 35.54 5.94
N ALA A 17 -37.83 36.13 5.98
CA ALA A 17 -36.62 35.45 5.55
C ALA A 17 -36.50 34.19 6.41
N CYS A 18 -36.99 33.07 5.89
CA CYS A 18 -36.60 31.76 6.37
C CYS A 18 -35.11 31.61 6.09
N CYS A 19 -34.27 32.11 7.00
CA CYS A 19 -32.97 31.51 7.22
C CYS A 19 -33.25 30.09 7.73
N ARG A 20 -33.47 29.15 6.82
CA ARG A 20 -33.29 27.74 7.15
C ARG A 20 -31.81 27.61 7.52
N PRO A 21 -31.46 27.25 8.77
CA PRO A 21 -30.10 26.84 9.02
C PRO A 21 -29.87 25.63 8.11
N VAL A 22 -28.97 25.76 7.14
CA VAL A 22 -28.45 24.62 6.40
C VAL A 22 -27.57 23.87 7.41
N THR A 23 -28.22 23.12 8.29
CA THR A 23 -27.55 22.06 9.03
C THR A 23 -27.23 21.03 7.97
N GLY A 24 -25.96 20.96 7.55
CA GLY A 24 -25.48 19.88 6.72
C GLY A 24 -25.83 18.57 7.40
N GLN A 25 -26.83 17.86 6.89
CA GLN A 25 -27.20 16.55 7.39
C GLN A 25 -26.04 15.61 7.07
N PHE A 26 -25.19 15.35 8.07
CA PHE A 26 -24.24 14.25 8.00
C PHE A 26 -25.04 12.96 7.88
N LYS A 27 -24.74 12.13 6.86
CA LYS A 27 -25.48 10.88 6.61
C LYS A 27 -25.26 9.91 7.76
N GLN A 28 -26.32 9.24 8.18
CA GLN A 28 -26.22 8.11 9.09
C GLN A 28 -25.50 6.96 8.38
N CYS A 29 -24.61 6.27 9.10
CA CYS A 29 -23.85 5.17 8.53
C CYS A 29 -24.78 4.04 8.06
N ALA A 30 -24.42 3.39 6.96
CA ALA A 30 -25.14 2.21 6.46
C ALA A 30 -25.08 1.07 7.49
N ARG A 31 -25.98 0.07 7.37
CA ARG A 31 -25.90 -1.18 8.17
C ARG A 31 -24.47 -1.74 8.11
N GLU A 32 -23.97 -2.22 9.25
CA GLU A 32 -22.59 -2.74 9.44
C GLU A 32 -21.47 -1.69 9.38
N LYS A 33 -21.79 -0.41 9.61
CA LYS A 33 -20.81 0.65 9.80
C LYS A 33 -21.11 1.50 11.03
N ASP A 34 -20.10 1.71 11.86
CA ASP A 34 -20.14 2.55 13.05
C ASP A 34 -19.57 3.94 12.75
N CYS A 35 -20.15 4.95 13.41
CA CYS A 35 -19.66 6.33 13.34
C CYS A 35 -18.60 6.57 14.42
N ILE A 36 -17.34 6.24 14.10
CA ILE A 36 -16.20 6.27 15.04
C ILE A 36 -15.27 7.45 14.78
N ASP A 37 -14.39 7.75 15.74
CA ASP A 37 -13.35 8.76 15.54
C ASP A 37 -12.49 8.38 14.33
N ILE A 38 -12.18 9.36 13.47
CA ILE A 38 -11.37 9.13 12.27
C ILE A 38 -10.01 8.47 12.57
N ARG A 39 -9.44 8.72 13.75
CA ARG A 39 -8.18 8.11 14.20
C ARG A 39 -8.32 6.63 14.50
N GLU A 40 -9.50 6.20 14.94
CA GLU A 40 -9.82 4.80 15.27
C GLU A 40 -10.19 4.00 14.02
N CYS A 41 -10.51 4.69 12.93
CA CYS A 41 -10.80 4.03 11.67
C CYS A 41 -9.52 3.62 10.95
N ALA A 42 -9.27 2.31 10.85
CA ALA A 42 -8.10 1.75 10.16
C ALA A 42 -7.91 2.24 8.70
N MET A 43 -8.97 2.75 8.07
CA MET A 43 -8.93 3.35 6.73
C MET A 43 -8.25 4.73 6.71
N PHE A 44 -8.28 5.48 7.82
CA PHE A 44 -7.81 6.86 7.91
C PHE A 44 -6.70 7.08 8.96
N GLY A 45 -6.58 6.19 9.95
CA GLY A 45 -5.62 6.28 11.06
C GLY A 45 -4.17 6.62 10.66
N PRO A 46 -3.57 5.98 9.64
CA PRO A 46 -2.16 6.24 9.25
C PRO A 46 -1.91 7.62 8.63
N HIS A 47 -2.97 8.30 8.16
CA HIS A 47 -2.88 9.56 7.42
C HIS A 47 -3.41 10.76 8.22
N PHE A 48 -3.96 10.55 9.41
CA PHE A 48 -4.69 11.61 10.14
C PHE A 48 -3.82 12.78 10.61
N THR A 49 -2.52 12.58 10.83
CA THR A 49 -1.64 13.59 11.45
C THR A 49 -1.41 14.82 10.57
N GLU A 50 -1.64 14.75 9.25
CA GLU A 50 -1.41 15.88 8.33
C GLU A 50 -2.49 16.03 7.23
N PRO A 51 -3.72 16.51 7.59
CA PRO A 51 -4.83 16.66 6.64
C PRO A 51 -4.54 17.53 5.41
N ALA A 52 -3.61 18.48 5.55
CA ALA A 52 -3.19 19.36 4.46
C ALA A 52 -2.47 18.61 3.32
N LYS A 53 -1.76 17.53 3.63
CA LYS A 53 -0.99 16.71 2.67
C LYS A 53 -1.80 15.57 2.06
N TRP A 54 -3.09 15.47 2.38
CA TRP A 54 -3.93 14.40 1.84
C TRP A 54 -4.07 14.50 0.32
N ALA A 55 -3.89 13.36 -0.36
CA ALA A 55 -4.22 13.20 -1.76
C ALA A 55 -5.72 13.46 -2.02
N ASP A 56 -6.07 13.89 -3.24
CA ASP A 56 -7.43 14.36 -3.56
C ASP A 56 -8.49 13.26 -3.41
N ASN A 57 -8.15 12.01 -3.70
CA ASN A 57 -9.01 10.86 -3.47
C ASN A 57 -9.32 10.65 -1.96
N LEU A 58 -8.35 10.88 -1.08
CA LEU A 58 -8.52 10.76 0.36
C LEU A 58 -9.42 11.87 0.90
N LYS A 59 -9.25 13.11 0.44
CA LYS A 59 -10.14 14.24 0.77
C LYS A 59 -11.58 13.97 0.32
N PHE A 60 -11.76 13.42 -0.88
CA PHE A 60 -13.06 13.06 -1.43
C PHE A 60 -13.75 11.92 -0.65
N GLU A 61 -13.04 10.83 -0.35
CA GLU A 61 -13.58 9.71 0.43
C GLU A 61 -13.87 10.09 1.89
N PHE A 62 -13.01 10.90 2.50
CA PHE A 62 -13.28 11.48 3.81
C PHE A 62 -14.60 12.26 3.79
N GLY A 63 -14.77 13.19 2.84
CA GLY A 63 -15.97 14.02 2.72
C GLY A 63 -17.26 13.19 2.58
N LYS A 64 -17.21 12.04 1.89
CA LYS A 64 -18.35 11.13 1.75
C LYS A 64 -18.70 10.36 3.02
N ARG A 65 -17.74 10.14 3.90
CA ARG A 65 -17.86 9.25 5.06
C ARG A 65 -18.02 9.99 6.37
N VAL A 66 -17.87 11.32 6.40
CA VAL A 66 -18.11 12.12 7.61
C VAL A 66 -19.54 11.91 8.09
N CYS A 67 -19.67 11.33 9.28
CA CYS A 67 -20.94 11.09 9.95
C CYS A 67 -21.16 12.05 11.13
N LYS A 68 -20.10 12.65 11.68
CA LYS A 68 -20.22 13.69 12.70
C LYS A 68 -19.04 14.67 12.66
N ARG A 69 -19.31 15.92 13.03
CA ARG A 69 -18.30 16.94 13.34
C ARG A 69 -18.56 17.49 14.74
N GLU A 70 -17.53 17.51 15.56
CA GLU A 70 -17.56 18.04 16.93
C GLU A 70 -16.56 19.18 17.03
N SER A 71 -16.97 20.33 17.56
CA SER A 71 -16.06 21.44 17.85
C SER A 71 -15.54 21.28 19.27
N VAL A 72 -14.23 21.13 19.44
CA VAL A 72 -13.57 20.98 20.74
C VAL A 72 -12.38 21.93 20.80
N ASN A 73 -12.37 22.85 21.75
CA ASN A 73 -11.28 23.81 21.99
C ASN A 73 -10.82 24.57 20.73
N GLY A 74 -11.76 24.99 19.87
CA GLY A 74 -11.45 25.70 18.63
C GLY A 74 -10.94 24.82 17.47
N GLY A 75 -10.80 23.51 17.69
CA GLY A 75 -10.49 22.51 16.66
C GLY A 75 -11.72 21.69 16.24
N ASN A 76 -11.73 21.22 14.98
CA ASN A 76 -12.76 20.31 14.49
C ASN A 76 -12.30 18.86 14.68
N LYS A 77 -13.06 18.08 15.46
CA LYS A 77 -12.97 16.61 15.49
C LYS A 77 -13.99 16.01 14.53
N PHE A 78 -13.56 15.04 13.73
CA PHE A 78 -14.40 14.40 12.73
C PHE A 78 -14.58 12.92 13.05
N LYS A 79 -15.82 12.45 12.91
CA LYS A 79 -16.16 11.02 12.94
C LYS A 79 -16.56 10.57 11.54
N VAL A 80 -16.22 9.33 11.21
CA VAL A 80 -16.45 8.75 9.89
C VAL A 80 -17.11 7.38 9.99
N CYS A 81 -17.91 7.02 8.99
CA CYS A 81 -18.52 5.71 8.89
C CYS A 81 -17.49 4.65 8.52
N CYS A 82 -17.18 3.75 9.46
CA CYS A 82 -16.22 2.66 9.30
C CYS A 82 -16.85 1.32 9.65
N PRO A 83 -16.42 0.19 9.05
CA PRO A 83 -17.03 -1.12 9.28
C PRO A 83 -17.11 -1.47 10.77
N SER A 84 -18.26 -1.97 11.22
CA SER A 84 -18.59 -2.23 12.64
C SER A 84 -17.76 -3.33 13.30
N ASP A 85 -16.88 -4.00 12.56
CA ASP A 85 -16.00 -5.08 13.04
C ASP A 85 -14.80 -4.57 13.86
N SER A 86 -15.02 -3.50 14.62
CA SER A 86 -14.10 -2.96 15.63
C SER A 86 -14.65 -3.03 17.05
N THR A 87 -15.87 -3.57 17.26
CA THR A 87 -16.52 -3.64 18.57
C THR A 87 -17.00 -5.05 18.93
N ASN A 88 -16.08 -6.02 19.00
CA ASN A 88 -16.20 -7.21 19.84
C ASN A 88 -14.81 -7.75 20.23
N LEU A 89 -14.05 -6.93 20.93
CA LEU A 89 -13.06 -7.40 21.89
C LEU A 89 -13.33 -6.66 23.19
N GLY A 90 -14.26 -7.21 23.97
CA GLY A 90 -14.45 -6.84 25.36
C GLY A 90 -13.12 -7.01 26.09
N ASP A 91 -12.79 -5.97 26.83
CA ASP A 91 -11.64 -5.90 27.72
C ASP A 91 -11.71 -7.04 28.75
N SER A 92 -10.86 -8.03 28.53
CA SER A 92 -10.41 -8.99 29.53
C SER A 92 -9.01 -9.42 29.11
N GLY A 93 -8.05 -8.51 29.28
CA GLY A 93 -6.61 -8.81 29.24
C GLY A 93 -6.04 -9.18 27.86
N GLY A 94 -5.50 -8.20 27.14
CA GLY A 94 -4.57 -8.45 26.04
C GLY A 94 -4.56 -7.37 24.98
N THR A 95 -3.49 -6.57 24.95
CA THR A 95 -3.05 -5.76 23.81
C THR A 95 -3.02 -6.61 22.54
N SER A 96 -4.02 -6.50 21.68
CA SER A 96 -3.97 -7.09 20.33
C SER A 96 -4.59 -6.14 19.32
N GLY A 97 -4.03 -4.93 19.24
CA GLY A 97 -3.95 -4.21 17.96
C GLY A 97 -3.39 -5.17 16.91
N ARG A 98 -3.85 -5.06 15.66
CA ARG A 98 -3.48 -5.93 14.54
C ARG A 98 -1.96 -6.17 14.54
N ARG A 99 -1.53 -7.35 15.03
CA ARG A 99 -0.12 -7.62 15.32
C ARG A 99 0.71 -7.39 14.06
N GLY A 100 1.72 -6.52 14.16
CA GLY A 100 2.67 -6.27 13.09
C GLY A 100 2.37 -5.07 12.18
N MET A 101 1.22 -4.39 12.29
CA MET A 101 0.98 -3.15 11.52
C MET A 101 1.91 -2.02 11.92
N ASP A 102 2.27 -1.93 13.21
CA ASP A 102 3.21 -0.93 13.73
C ASP A 102 4.64 -1.11 13.18
N LEU A 103 4.93 -2.25 12.55
CA LEU A 103 6.22 -2.51 11.90
C LEU A 103 6.31 -1.90 10.49
N LEU A 104 5.18 -1.57 9.87
CA LEU A 104 5.14 -1.02 8.51
C LEU A 104 5.22 0.50 8.59
N ASN A 105 6.24 1.08 7.97
CA ASN A 105 6.27 2.52 7.76
C ASN A 105 5.36 2.87 6.57
N THR A 106 4.18 3.41 6.83
CA THR A 106 3.20 3.76 5.79
C THR A 106 3.38 5.18 5.22
N GLN A 107 4.34 5.95 5.74
CA GLN A 107 4.58 7.35 5.33
C GLN A 107 5.85 7.49 4.49
N ASP A 108 6.95 6.83 4.88
CA ASP A 108 8.19 6.76 4.11
C ASP A 108 8.38 5.37 3.50
N CYS A 109 7.55 5.06 2.50
CA CYS A 109 7.65 3.83 1.72
C CYS A 109 7.31 4.09 0.24
N GLY A 110 7.74 3.20 -0.64
CA GLY A 110 7.29 3.17 -2.04
C GLY A 110 7.70 4.38 -2.89
N SER A 111 8.65 5.20 -2.43
CA SER A 111 9.14 6.35 -3.19
C SER A 111 10.01 5.90 -4.36
N ILE A 112 9.68 6.35 -5.58
CA ILE A 112 10.44 6.11 -6.81
C ILE A 112 11.11 7.42 -7.23
N SER A 113 12.38 7.38 -7.65
CA SER A 113 13.03 8.52 -8.31
C SER A 113 12.53 8.66 -9.75
N ASP A 114 11.78 9.72 -10.04
CA ASP A 114 10.76 9.79 -11.12
C ASP A 114 11.25 10.09 -12.55
N ASP A 115 12.55 10.18 -12.84
CA ASP A 115 12.93 10.72 -14.14
C ASP A 115 13.01 9.65 -15.27
N ARG A 116 11.94 9.57 -16.08
CA ARG A 116 11.83 9.03 -17.46
C ARG A 116 11.74 7.51 -17.64
N ILE A 117 10.48 7.07 -17.67
CA ILE A 117 10.06 5.71 -17.97
C ILE A 117 9.64 5.61 -19.44
N ALA A 118 10.44 4.95 -20.27
CA ALA A 118 10.09 4.63 -21.65
C ALA A 118 10.47 3.18 -21.97
N HIS A 119 9.45 2.33 -22.13
CA HIS A 119 9.46 0.99 -22.75
C HIS A 119 10.69 0.11 -22.48
N GLY A 120 10.64 -0.68 -21.40
CA GLY A 120 11.51 -1.83 -21.11
C GLY A 120 13.00 -1.54 -21.18
N LYS A 121 13.61 -1.09 -20.07
CA LYS A 121 15.02 -0.68 -20.02
C LYS A 121 15.67 -1.07 -18.70
N THR A 122 16.99 -1.04 -18.70
CA THR A 122 17.80 -1.07 -17.49
C THR A 122 17.31 0.00 -16.52
N ALA A 123 17.05 -0.41 -15.28
CA ALA A 123 16.62 0.49 -14.23
C ALA A 123 17.68 1.57 -14.02
N LYS A 124 17.27 2.73 -13.51
CA LYS A 124 18.23 3.71 -13.00
C LYS A 124 18.72 3.26 -11.63
N LEU A 125 19.90 3.73 -11.24
CA LEU A 125 20.34 3.67 -9.85
C LEU A 125 19.23 4.25 -8.95
N TYR A 126 18.95 3.60 -7.83
CA TYR A 126 17.91 3.99 -6.85
C TYR A 126 16.44 3.87 -7.31
N MET A 127 16.15 3.34 -8.50
CA MET A 127 14.77 3.32 -9.02
C MET A 127 13.83 2.40 -8.23
N PHE A 128 14.31 1.27 -7.72
CA PHE A 128 13.53 0.30 -6.95
C PHE A 128 14.29 -0.12 -5.68
N PRO A 129 14.41 0.76 -4.68
CA PRO A 129 15.27 0.56 -3.50
C PRO A 129 14.76 -0.51 -2.52
N TRP A 130 13.61 -1.10 -2.79
CA TRP A 130 13.04 -2.23 -2.04
C TRP A 130 13.43 -3.59 -2.62
N MET A 131 14.07 -3.63 -3.80
CA MET A 131 14.45 -4.90 -4.42
C MET A 131 15.51 -5.60 -3.58
N ALA A 132 15.32 -6.90 -3.38
CA ALA A 132 16.24 -7.74 -2.63
C ALA A 132 16.54 -9.02 -3.40
N LEU A 133 17.72 -9.59 -3.18
CA LEU A 133 18.09 -10.93 -3.65
C LEU A 133 18.17 -11.88 -2.47
N LEU A 134 17.67 -13.10 -2.66
CA LEU A 134 17.77 -14.17 -1.67
C LEU A 134 19.02 -14.99 -1.96
N GLU A 135 19.97 -15.02 -1.04
CA GLU A 135 21.20 -15.80 -1.18
C GLU A 135 21.04 -17.15 -0.48
N ASN A 136 21.30 -18.24 -1.19
CA ASN A 136 21.32 -19.58 -0.59
C ASN A 136 22.70 -19.95 -0.04
N ASN A 137 22.77 -21.07 0.68
CA ASN A 137 23.99 -21.55 1.34
C ASN A 137 25.16 -21.90 0.40
N ILE A 138 24.96 -21.89 -0.92
CA ILE A 138 26.01 -22.07 -1.93
C ILE A 138 26.40 -20.76 -2.63
N GLY A 139 25.96 -19.61 -2.11
CA GLY A 139 26.31 -18.27 -2.62
C GLY A 139 25.63 -17.90 -3.93
N LYS A 140 24.48 -18.52 -4.26
CA LYS A 140 23.68 -18.18 -5.44
C LYS A 140 22.45 -17.37 -5.06
N PHE A 141 21.92 -16.63 -6.04
CA PHE A 141 20.68 -15.86 -5.92
C PHE A 141 19.52 -16.51 -6.70
N PRO A 142 18.88 -17.58 -6.18
CA PRO A 142 17.81 -18.27 -6.91
C PRO A 142 16.53 -17.44 -7.06
N CYS A 143 16.28 -16.48 -6.17
CA CYS A 143 15.05 -15.70 -6.13
C CYS A 143 15.26 -14.26 -5.71
N GLY A 144 14.27 -13.41 -6.04
CA GLY A 144 14.13 -12.07 -5.49
C GLY A 144 13.22 -12.01 -4.26
N ALA A 145 13.29 -10.89 -3.56
CA ALA A 145 12.37 -10.51 -2.50
C ALA A 145 12.16 -8.99 -2.50
N THR A 146 11.33 -8.50 -1.58
CA THR A 146 10.98 -7.08 -1.48
C THR A 146 11.00 -6.62 -0.03
N LEU A 147 11.78 -5.59 0.28
CA LEU A 147 11.79 -4.98 1.61
C LEU A 147 10.44 -4.29 1.89
N ILE A 148 9.79 -4.69 2.98
CA ILE A 148 8.49 -4.14 3.42
C ILE A 148 8.58 -3.43 4.78
N ALA A 149 9.63 -3.73 5.55
CA ALA A 149 10.00 -3.05 6.80
C ALA A 149 11.49 -3.31 7.09
N GLU A 150 12.10 -2.56 8.01
CA GLU A 150 13.53 -2.65 8.34
C GLU A 150 14.04 -4.07 8.66
N ARG A 151 13.17 -4.97 9.15
CA ARG A 151 13.53 -6.36 9.48
C ARG A 151 12.76 -7.41 8.70
N TYR A 152 12.00 -7.02 7.68
CA TYR A 152 11.12 -7.94 6.97
C TYR A 152 11.20 -7.73 5.46
N VAL A 153 11.48 -8.83 4.76
CA VAL A 153 11.27 -8.92 3.31
C VAL A 153 10.13 -9.88 2.98
N LEU A 154 9.40 -9.56 1.93
CA LEU A 154 8.32 -10.34 1.35
C LEU A 154 8.83 -11.09 0.12
N THR A 155 8.47 -12.36 -0.01
CA THR A 155 8.82 -13.19 -1.17
C THR A 155 7.73 -14.24 -1.43
N ALA A 156 7.92 -15.07 -2.45
CA ALA A 156 7.06 -16.22 -2.72
C ALA A 156 7.45 -17.41 -1.82
N ALA A 157 6.47 -18.24 -1.45
CA ALA A 157 6.73 -19.42 -0.62
C ALA A 157 7.58 -20.46 -1.37
N HIS A 158 7.41 -20.59 -2.69
CA HIS A 158 8.22 -21.52 -3.47
C HIS A 158 9.72 -21.16 -3.47
N CYS A 159 10.08 -19.88 -3.26
CA CYS A 159 11.47 -19.43 -3.21
C CYS A 159 12.23 -19.86 -1.96
N VAL A 160 11.52 -20.32 -0.92
CA VAL A 160 12.11 -20.58 0.41
C VAL A 160 11.75 -21.95 0.98
N ARG A 161 10.82 -22.68 0.34
CA ARG A 161 10.38 -24.00 0.82
C ARG A 161 11.46 -25.06 0.66
N ASP A 162 12.06 -25.10 -0.52
CA ASP A 162 13.04 -26.13 -0.91
C ASP A 162 14.45 -25.54 -1.12
N GLU A 163 14.62 -24.24 -0.84
CA GLU A 163 15.88 -23.50 -0.91
C GLU A 163 16.35 -23.09 0.49
N ASN A 164 17.61 -23.36 0.81
CA ASN A 164 18.20 -22.95 2.08
C ASN A 164 18.72 -21.50 1.97
N ILE A 165 17.83 -20.53 2.13
CA ILE A 165 18.17 -19.10 2.10
C ILE A 165 18.85 -18.71 3.42
N VAL A 166 20.09 -18.22 3.32
CA VAL A 166 20.95 -17.88 4.47
C VAL A 166 21.12 -16.38 4.65
N SER A 167 21.00 -15.60 3.58
CA SER A 167 21.21 -14.14 3.58
C SER A 167 20.26 -13.45 2.61
N VAL A 168 19.98 -12.18 2.87
CA VAL A 168 19.22 -11.29 2.00
C VAL A 168 20.10 -10.11 1.63
N ARG A 169 20.35 -9.93 0.34
CA ARG A 169 21.09 -8.79 -0.21
C ARG A 169 20.13 -7.64 -0.52
N LEU A 170 20.40 -6.46 0.06
CA LEU A 170 19.68 -5.21 -0.19
C LEU A 170 20.60 -4.17 -0.82
N GLY A 171 20.03 -3.25 -1.60
CA GLY A 171 20.77 -2.11 -2.17
C GLY A 171 21.62 -2.42 -3.40
N GLU A 172 21.50 -3.64 -3.94
CA GLU A 172 22.18 -4.10 -5.16
C GLU A 172 21.62 -3.42 -6.42
N TYR A 173 22.47 -3.22 -7.43
CA TYR A 173 22.07 -2.73 -8.74
C TYR A 173 22.76 -3.47 -9.87
N ASP A 174 24.09 -3.63 -9.86
CA ASP A 174 24.87 -4.39 -10.86
C ASP A 174 25.73 -5.47 -10.19
N LEU A 175 25.31 -6.73 -10.28
CA LEU A 175 25.98 -7.89 -9.69
C LEU A 175 27.45 -8.09 -10.08
N ASN A 176 27.91 -7.43 -11.15
CA ASN A 176 29.29 -7.47 -11.61
C ASN A 176 30.16 -6.35 -11.03
N LYS A 177 29.61 -5.50 -10.17
CA LYS A 177 30.30 -4.36 -9.58
C LYS A 177 30.22 -4.40 -8.06
N THR A 178 31.27 -3.87 -7.42
CA THR A 178 31.29 -3.66 -5.97
C THR A 178 30.83 -2.27 -5.58
N ILE A 179 30.90 -1.31 -6.51
CA ILE A 179 30.43 0.07 -6.35
C ILE A 179 29.56 0.40 -7.55
N ASP A 180 28.30 0.73 -7.25
CA ASP A 180 27.32 1.13 -8.25
C ASP A 180 27.20 2.64 -8.30
N CYS A 181 27.50 3.20 -9.45
CA CYS A 181 27.36 4.63 -9.70
C CYS A 181 26.41 4.89 -10.85
N ASP A 182 25.86 6.11 -10.85
CA ASP A 182 25.07 6.63 -11.96
C ASP A 182 25.91 6.70 -13.25
N LYS A 183 25.28 7.02 -14.38
CA LYS A 183 25.99 7.03 -15.69
C LYS A 183 27.15 8.03 -15.72
N GLY A 184 27.11 9.10 -14.90
CA GLY A 184 28.15 10.10 -14.80
C GLY A 184 29.26 9.78 -13.79
N GLY A 185 29.08 8.77 -12.93
CA GLY A 185 30.00 8.47 -11.82
C GLY A 185 30.02 9.57 -10.75
N GLN A 186 29.00 10.43 -10.73
CA GLN A 186 28.91 11.59 -9.83
C GLN A 186 28.21 11.22 -8.53
N ASP A 187 27.32 10.24 -8.59
CA ASP A 187 26.58 9.69 -7.46
C ASP A 187 26.77 8.18 -7.45
N CYS A 188 27.20 7.65 -6.30
CA CYS A 188 27.45 6.25 -6.09
C CYS A 188 26.65 5.76 -4.88
N ALA A 189 26.01 4.61 -5.04
CA ALA A 189 25.23 3.97 -4.01
C ALA A 189 26.12 3.57 -2.84
N GLN A 190 25.52 3.56 -1.66
CA GLN A 190 26.16 2.93 -0.51
C GLN A 190 26.34 1.42 -0.79
N PRO A 191 27.35 0.78 -0.16
CA PRO A 191 27.56 -0.66 -0.33
C PRO A 191 26.29 -1.47 -0.06
N VAL A 192 26.18 -2.61 -0.75
CA VAL A 192 25.11 -3.58 -0.53
C VAL A 192 25.11 -4.07 0.93
N GLN A 193 23.93 -4.43 1.42
CA GLN A 193 23.75 -5.00 2.75
C GLN A 193 23.37 -6.47 2.62
N ASP A 194 24.29 -7.36 2.94
CA ASP A 194 24.04 -8.80 3.07
C ASP A 194 23.65 -9.11 4.52
N ILE A 195 22.34 -9.29 4.77
CA ILE A 195 21.81 -9.45 6.13
C ILE A 195 21.38 -10.90 6.34
N PRO A 196 21.92 -11.60 7.36
CA PRO A 196 21.55 -12.98 7.65
C PRO A 196 20.06 -13.16 7.93
N VAL A 197 19.54 -14.35 7.60
CA VAL A 197 18.15 -14.72 7.89
C VAL A 197 18.02 -15.17 9.35
N GLU A 198 17.12 -14.52 10.11
CA GLU A 198 16.71 -14.99 11.45
C GLU A 198 15.66 -16.10 11.34
N ARG A 199 14.65 -15.88 10.49
CA ARG A 199 13.50 -16.77 10.40
C ARG A 199 12.78 -16.63 9.07
N VAL A 200 12.47 -17.77 8.46
CA VAL A 200 11.52 -17.87 7.35
C VAL A 200 10.13 -18.20 7.89
N ILE A 201 9.11 -17.52 7.38
CA ILE A 201 7.70 -17.67 7.77
C ILE A 201 6.91 -17.90 6.49
N ILE A 202 6.68 -19.17 6.15
CA ILE A 202 5.85 -19.57 5.02
C ILE A 202 4.39 -19.47 5.43
N HIS A 203 3.52 -19.03 4.50
CA HIS A 203 2.09 -19.02 4.75
C HIS A 203 1.57 -20.44 5.07
N ASP A 204 0.86 -20.61 6.20
CA ASP A 204 0.45 -21.93 6.71
C ASP A 204 -0.34 -22.77 5.69
N ASN A 205 -1.17 -22.10 4.87
CA ASN A 205 -1.94 -22.74 3.81
C ASN A 205 -1.25 -22.78 2.43
N TYR A 206 0.08 -22.61 2.36
CA TYR A 206 0.81 -22.72 1.09
C TYR A 206 0.68 -24.12 0.49
N SER A 207 0.36 -24.17 -0.81
CA SER A 207 0.30 -25.42 -1.55
C SER A 207 0.93 -25.27 -2.93
N SER A 208 2.10 -25.90 -3.11
CA SER A 208 2.77 -26.00 -4.42
C SER A 208 1.93 -26.76 -5.45
N ARG A 209 1.23 -27.82 -5.04
CA ARG A 209 0.37 -28.64 -5.91
C ARG A 209 -0.76 -27.82 -6.54
N PHE A 210 -1.45 -27.03 -5.72
CA PHE A 210 -2.58 -26.19 -6.16
C PHE A 210 -2.20 -24.75 -6.52
N LYS A 211 -0.91 -24.38 -6.46
CA LYS A 211 -0.40 -23.02 -6.70
C LYS A 211 -1.13 -21.94 -5.86
N ARG A 212 -1.38 -22.24 -4.59
CA ARG A 212 -2.14 -21.37 -3.66
C ARG A 212 -1.27 -20.82 -2.55
N ASN A 213 -1.59 -19.59 -2.14
CA ASN A 213 -0.97 -18.87 -1.02
C ASN A 213 0.57 -18.83 -1.13
N ASP A 214 1.07 -18.55 -2.33
CA ASP A 214 2.50 -18.53 -2.64
C ASP A 214 3.17 -17.25 -2.13
N ILE A 215 3.23 -17.14 -0.80
CA ILE A 215 3.71 -15.96 -0.09
C ILE A 215 4.45 -16.38 1.18
N ALA A 216 5.58 -15.75 1.44
CA ALA A 216 6.38 -15.95 2.63
C ALA A 216 7.01 -14.64 3.10
N LEU A 217 7.24 -14.55 4.41
CA LEU A 217 8.03 -13.49 5.03
C LEU A 217 9.39 -14.05 5.44
N ILE A 218 10.43 -13.25 5.28
CA ILE A 218 11.73 -13.52 5.88
C ILE A 218 12.01 -12.40 6.87
N ARG A 219 12.26 -12.78 8.12
CA ARG A 219 12.74 -11.88 9.17
C ARG A 219 14.25 -11.85 9.15
N LEU A 220 14.81 -10.65 9.05
CA LEU A 220 16.24 -10.39 9.04
C LEU A 220 16.82 -10.44 10.46
N ALA A 221 18.02 -11.00 10.61
CA ALA A 221 18.76 -11.05 11.88
C ALA A 221 18.99 -9.66 12.48
N GLU A 222 19.19 -8.67 11.62
CA GLU A 222 19.42 -7.28 11.99
C GLU A 222 18.51 -6.34 11.19
N LYS A 223 18.46 -5.07 11.61
CA LYS A 223 17.73 -4.03 10.86
C LYS A 223 18.53 -3.63 9.63
N ALA A 224 17.87 -3.56 8.48
CA ALA A 224 18.39 -2.88 7.31
C ALA A 224 18.62 -1.39 7.61
N SER A 225 19.79 -0.88 7.21
CA SER A 225 20.11 0.53 7.30
C SER A 225 19.46 1.25 6.13
N LEU A 226 18.39 2.02 6.40
CA LEU A 226 17.67 2.73 5.34
C LEU A 226 18.51 3.88 4.78
N ASN A 227 18.58 3.98 3.46
CA ASN A 227 19.33 4.97 2.70
C ASN A 227 18.72 5.10 1.29
N ASP A 228 19.36 5.78 0.35
CA ASP A 228 18.79 6.00 -0.99
C ASP A 228 18.68 4.74 -1.86
N ASN A 229 19.51 3.71 -1.65
CA ASN A 229 19.38 2.41 -2.32
C ASN A 229 18.61 1.34 -1.52
N VAL A 230 18.22 1.62 -0.27
CA VAL A 230 17.51 0.67 0.61
C VAL A 230 16.34 1.37 1.31
N LYS A 231 15.13 1.19 0.77
CA LYS A 231 13.87 1.73 1.32
C LYS A 231 12.75 0.70 1.16
N PRO A 232 11.82 0.59 2.13
CA PRO A 232 10.71 -0.35 2.02
C PRO A 232 9.68 0.09 0.96
N ILE A 233 8.99 -0.87 0.35
CA ILE A 233 7.78 -0.60 -0.44
C ILE A 233 6.56 -0.49 0.48
N CYS A 234 5.56 0.30 0.07
CA CYS A 234 4.27 0.32 0.75
C CYS A 234 3.47 -0.96 0.46
N LEU A 235 2.75 -1.46 1.47
CA LEU A 235 1.80 -2.56 1.31
C LEU A 235 0.35 -2.05 1.20
N PRO A 236 -0.50 -2.68 0.37
CA PRO A 236 -1.90 -2.30 0.20
C PRO A 236 -2.80 -2.83 1.34
N VAL A 237 -2.45 -2.49 2.59
CA VAL A 237 -3.06 -2.98 3.84
C VAL A 237 -4.48 -2.44 4.11
N GLY A 238 -4.93 -1.47 3.33
CA GLY A 238 -6.28 -0.90 3.41
C GLY A 238 -6.90 -0.77 2.03
N PRO A 239 -8.25 -0.73 1.92
CA PRO A 239 -8.93 -0.57 0.63
C PRO A 239 -8.49 0.65 -0.19
N LEU A 240 -8.04 1.72 0.47
CA LEU A 240 -7.55 2.95 -0.17
C LEU A 240 -6.10 2.85 -0.67
N MET A 241 -5.32 1.92 -0.13
CA MET A 241 -3.94 1.64 -0.55
C MET A 241 -3.90 0.64 -1.71
N ARG A 242 -5.04 0.00 -2.04
CA ARG A 242 -5.17 -0.83 -3.23
C ARG A 242 -5.20 0.07 -4.45
N THR A 243 -4.21 -0.10 -5.31
CA THR A 243 -4.10 0.66 -6.55
C THR A 243 -5.26 0.33 -7.50
N THR A 244 -5.79 1.35 -8.16
CA THR A 244 -6.70 1.21 -9.31
C THR A 244 -5.96 1.28 -10.64
N GLN A 245 -4.63 1.33 -10.60
CA GLN A 245 -3.80 1.41 -11.79
C GLN A 245 -3.91 0.12 -12.59
N LYS A 246 -3.84 0.28 -13.92
CA LYS A 246 -3.80 -0.83 -14.86
C LYS A 246 -2.37 -1.18 -15.27
N ASN A 247 -1.41 -0.29 -15.06
CA ASN A 247 -0.02 -0.53 -15.44
C ASN A 247 0.83 -0.76 -14.19
N TYR A 248 1.68 -1.78 -14.24
CA TYR A 248 2.51 -2.23 -13.14
C TYR A 248 3.96 -2.34 -13.59
N PHE A 249 4.89 -2.08 -12.67
CA PHE A 249 6.30 -2.38 -12.88
C PHE A 249 6.59 -3.81 -12.46
N VAL A 250 7.33 -4.53 -13.28
CA VAL A 250 8.02 -5.76 -12.90
C VAL A 250 9.50 -5.47 -12.98
N ALA A 251 10.23 -5.68 -11.88
CA ALA A 251 11.66 -5.42 -11.79
C ALA A 251 12.40 -6.65 -11.29
N GLY A 252 13.65 -6.81 -11.72
CA GLY A 252 14.52 -7.91 -11.27
C GLY A 252 15.76 -8.11 -12.14
N TRP A 253 16.54 -9.12 -11.77
CA TRP A 253 17.77 -9.55 -12.44
C TRP A 253 17.58 -10.84 -13.27
N GLY A 254 16.33 -11.25 -13.48
CA GLY A 254 15.97 -12.47 -14.20
C GLY A 254 16.24 -12.40 -15.71
N SER A 255 15.77 -13.42 -16.42
CA SER A 255 16.05 -13.63 -17.84
C SER A 255 15.63 -12.46 -18.72
N THR A 256 16.49 -12.13 -19.69
CA THR A 256 16.25 -11.14 -20.74
C THR A 256 16.26 -11.83 -22.10
N HIS A 257 15.86 -11.13 -23.17
CA HIS A 257 15.91 -11.68 -24.53
C HIS A 257 17.30 -12.17 -24.96
N ASN A 258 18.38 -11.71 -24.32
CA ASN A 258 19.77 -11.96 -24.72
C ASN A 258 20.58 -12.77 -23.71
N ALA A 259 20.03 -13.09 -22.53
CA ALA A 259 20.75 -13.79 -21.47
C ALA A 259 19.79 -14.42 -20.46
N ASP A 260 20.17 -15.57 -19.90
CA ASP A 260 19.41 -16.26 -18.86
C ASP A 260 19.26 -15.42 -17.58
N TYR A 261 20.20 -14.49 -17.33
CA TYR A 261 20.19 -13.54 -16.22
C TYR A 261 20.79 -12.19 -16.62
N SER A 262 20.32 -11.09 -16.01
CA SER A 262 20.93 -9.76 -16.17
C SER A 262 21.75 -9.40 -14.94
N SER A 263 22.99 -8.94 -15.11
CA SER A 263 23.77 -8.45 -13.96
C SER A 263 23.19 -7.15 -13.39
N LYS A 264 22.59 -6.32 -14.25
CA LYS A 264 21.96 -5.05 -13.89
C LYS A 264 20.47 -5.20 -13.66
N LEU A 265 19.93 -4.49 -12.68
CA LEU A 265 18.50 -4.43 -12.44
C LEU A 265 17.76 -3.95 -13.69
N GLN A 266 16.80 -4.75 -14.16
CA GLN A 266 15.92 -4.40 -15.28
C GLN A 266 14.51 -4.14 -14.78
N PHE A 267 13.71 -3.45 -15.60
CA PHE A 267 12.27 -3.38 -15.39
C PHE A 267 11.47 -3.40 -16.69
N ALA A 268 10.22 -3.85 -16.58
CA ALA A 268 9.21 -3.79 -17.61
C ALA A 268 7.92 -3.19 -17.08
N ILE A 269 7.11 -2.62 -17.97
CA ILE A 269 5.77 -2.13 -17.65
C ILE A 269 4.78 -3.12 -18.23
N LEU A 270 3.94 -3.71 -17.38
CA LEU A 270 2.90 -4.65 -17.77
C LEU A 270 1.52 -4.05 -17.53
N THR A 271 0.59 -4.34 -18.44
CA THR A 271 -0.83 -4.01 -18.24
C THR A 271 -1.53 -5.18 -17.56
N LEU A 272 -2.28 -4.88 -16.51
CA LEU A 272 -3.08 -5.82 -15.75
C LEU A 272 -4.13 -6.47 -16.65
N MET A 273 -4.09 -7.80 -16.67
CA MET A 273 -5.08 -8.63 -17.35
C MET A 273 -6.21 -8.97 -16.38
N PRO A 274 -7.48 -8.89 -16.81
CA PRO A 274 -8.61 -9.40 -16.05
C PRO A 274 -8.48 -10.89 -15.67
N ASN A 275 -8.95 -11.26 -14.47
CA ASN A 275 -8.77 -12.60 -13.92
C ASN A 275 -9.42 -13.71 -14.77
N ASP A 276 -10.55 -13.43 -15.41
CA ASP A 276 -11.25 -14.35 -16.31
C ASP A 276 -10.39 -14.70 -17.54
N GLN A 277 -9.77 -13.68 -18.15
CA GLN A 277 -8.84 -13.89 -19.28
C GLN A 277 -7.56 -14.60 -18.84
N CYS A 278 -7.01 -14.24 -17.68
CA CYS A 278 -5.84 -14.91 -17.11
C CYS A 278 -6.13 -16.40 -16.86
N LEU A 279 -7.29 -16.72 -16.26
CA LEU A 279 -7.73 -18.09 -16.00
C LEU A 279 -7.93 -18.91 -17.28
N GLN A 280 -8.50 -18.31 -18.32
CA GLN A 280 -8.63 -18.97 -19.63
C GLN A 280 -7.27 -19.37 -20.20
N ARG A 281 -6.28 -18.46 -20.12
CA ARG A 281 -4.92 -18.75 -20.59
C ARG A 281 -4.21 -19.80 -19.73
N LEU A 282 -4.30 -19.68 -18.40
CA LEU A 282 -3.68 -20.64 -17.49
C LEU A 282 -4.21 -22.06 -17.69
N ARG A 283 -5.50 -22.23 -17.99
CA ARG A 283 -6.09 -23.55 -18.25
C ARG A 283 -5.59 -24.22 -19.53
N LEU A 284 -5.05 -23.46 -20.49
CA LEU A 284 -4.41 -24.02 -21.67
C LEU A 284 -3.05 -24.67 -21.34
N GLU A 285 -2.36 -24.13 -20.33
CA GLU A 285 -1.04 -24.59 -19.88
C GLU A 285 -1.13 -25.64 -18.75
N ASP A 286 -2.03 -25.42 -17.79
CA ASP A 286 -2.29 -26.31 -16.65
C ASP A 286 -3.80 -26.47 -16.43
N PRO A 287 -4.39 -27.60 -16.88
CA PRO A 287 -5.82 -27.88 -16.77
C PRO A 287 -6.35 -27.94 -15.33
N TYR A 288 -5.48 -28.09 -14.33
CA TYR A 288 -5.86 -28.30 -12.93
C TYR A 288 -5.84 -27.03 -12.07
N VAL A 289 -5.47 -25.87 -12.64
CA VAL A 289 -5.47 -24.59 -11.94
C VAL A 289 -6.89 -24.20 -11.53
N LYS A 290 -7.07 -23.94 -10.23
CA LYS A 290 -8.30 -23.42 -9.62
C LYS A 290 -8.04 -22.04 -9.01
N VAL A 291 -8.47 -20.98 -9.70
CA VAL A 291 -8.49 -19.60 -9.17
C VAL A 291 -9.79 -19.44 -8.39
N ASP A 292 -9.68 -19.12 -7.09
CA ASP A 292 -10.85 -18.81 -6.25
C ASP A 292 -11.39 -17.41 -6.64
N HIS A 293 -12.72 -17.26 -6.62
CA HIS A 293 -13.42 -16.01 -6.92
C HIS A 293 -13.36 -15.01 -5.77
#